data_AF-A0A6G3BHY9-F1
#
_entry.id   AF-A0A6G3BHY9-F1
#
_cell.length_a   1.000
_cell.length_b   1.000
_cell.length_c   1.000
_cell.angle_alpha   90.00
_cell.angle_beta   90.00
_cell.angle_gamma   90.00
#
_symmetry.space_group_name_H-M   'P 1'
#
loop_
_entity.id
_entity.type
_entity.pdbx_description
1 polymer ?
#
loop_
_entity_poly.entity_id
_entity_poly.type
_entity_poly.pdbx_seq_one_letter_code
_entity_poly.pdbx_strand_id
1 'polypeptide(L)'
;MTRTSSAPLRSPVAALLAVLLAASGVLLGAGGAQAAGYRYWSFWEGDGKSWAYATQGPSLVRPDDGTVQGFRFAVSEDSADADRPRHAPDFGAICADTPAKGGAKRVALVIDPGTTEDAPAGEKPPALRTACAQVAPDASSAEALASVAKPLRYDSSAMICAISGYPKSGCGEQVSGDGSKKDGSGKPTDDASASASASSAPAADDGDSGGGPSAGLLLGIGAVLLLGVAAVFQARRRR
;
A
#
# COMPACT_ATOMS: atom_id res chain seq x y z
N MET A 1 -29.12 73.78 -6.53
CA MET A 1 -27.88 73.09 -6.96
C MET A 1 -27.93 71.66 -6.45
N THR A 2 -27.75 70.67 -7.31
CA THR A 2 -27.75 69.24 -6.95
C THR A 2 -26.32 68.70 -6.92
N ARG A 3 -25.97 67.94 -5.87
CA ARG A 3 -24.78 67.07 -5.86
C ARG A 3 -25.23 65.66 -5.48
N THR A 4 -25.56 64.87 -6.49
CA THR A 4 -25.81 63.43 -6.33
C THR A 4 -24.47 62.75 -6.05
N SER A 5 -24.26 62.25 -4.83
CA SER A 5 -23.03 61.56 -4.47
C SER A 5 -23.12 60.09 -4.91
N SER A 6 -22.51 59.76 -6.05
CA SER A 6 -22.52 58.40 -6.59
C SER A 6 -21.70 57.46 -5.72
N ALA A 7 -22.38 56.60 -4.95
CA ALA A 7 -21.71 55.50 -4.25
C ALA A 7 -21.06 54.55 -5.28
N PRO A 8 -19.79 54.14 -5.10
CA PRO A 8 -19.13 53.26 -6.05
C PRO A 8 -19.79 51.88 -6.01
N LEU A 9 -20.32 51.42 -7.15
CA LEU A 9 -20.78 50.04 -7.29
C LEU A 9 -19.57 49.11 -7.11
N ARG A 10 -19.46 48.49 -5.93
CA ARG A 10 -18.54 47.38 -5.68
C ARG A 10 -18.93 46.23 -6.61
N SER A 11 -18.28 46.16 -7.77
CA SER A 11 -18.69 45.30 -8.87
C SER A 11 -18.81 43.84 -8.42
N PRO A 12 -19.95 43.16 -8.66
CA PRO A 12 -20.13 41.77 -8.23
C PRO A 12 -19.11 40.83 -8.88
N VAL A 13 -18.55 41.21 -10.02
CA VAL A 13 -17.44 40.53 -10.72
C VAL A 13 -16.20 40.43 -9.82
N ALA A 14 -15.86 41.47 -9.06
CA ALA A 14 -14.70 41.47 -8.17
C ALA A 14 -14.90 40.54 -6.97
N ALA A 15 -16.12 40.47 -6.43
CA ALA A 15 -16.46 39.51 -5.37
C ALA A 15 -16.42 38.06 -5.90
N LEU A 16 -16.91 37.81 -7.12
CA LEU A 16 -16.87 36.48 -7.74
C LEU A 16 -15.43 36.02 -8.01
N LEU A 17 -14.56 36.92 -8.52
CA LEU A 17 -13.14 36.67 -8.71
C LEU A 17 -12.41 36.37 -7.39
N ALA A 18 -12.70 37.12 -6.32
CA ALA A 18 -12.11 36.87 -5.01
C ALA A 18 -12.50 35.49 -4.44
N VAL A 19 -13.77 35.07 -4.62
CA VAL A 19 -14.24 33.73 -4.21
C VAL A 19 -13.59 32.63 -5.06
N LEU A 20 -13.46 32.83 -6.38
CA LEU A 20 -12.76 31.88 -7.27
C LEU A 20 -11.29 31.74 -6.89
N LEU A 21 -10.57 32.85 -6.67
CA LEU A 21 -9.16 32.83 -6.25
C LEU A 21 -8.98 32.16 -4.88
N ALA A 22 -9.89 32.39 -3.92
CA ALA A 22 -9.87 31.73 -2.63
C ALA A 22 -10.13 30.22 -2.75
N ALA A 23 -11.09 29.80 -3.58
CA ALA A 23 -11.37 28.39 -3.86
C ALA A 23 -10.19 27.69 -4.56
N SER A 24 -9.53 28.36 -5.51
CA SER A 24 -8.27 27.88 -6.09
C SER A 24 -7.17 27.72 -5.03
N GLY A 25 -7.03 28.67 -4.10
CA GLY A 25 -6.09 28.58 -2.99
C GLY A 25 -6.30 27.36 -2.08
N VAL A 26 -7.56 26.96 -1.85
CA VAL A 26 -7.88 25.73 -1.09
C VAL A 26 -7.54 24.48 -1.90
N LEU A 27 -7.79 24.46 -3.22
CA LEU A 27 -7.48 23.34 -4.10
C LEU A 27 -5.96 23.11 -4.28
N LEU A 28 -5.16 24.18 -4.34
CA LEU A 28 -3.69 24.08 -4.31
C LEU A 28 -3.13 23.88 -2.88
N GLY A 29 -3.96 24.02 -1.85
CA GLY A 29 -3.61 23.75 -0.45
C GLY A 29 -3.64 22.25 -0.08
N ALA A 30 -4.14 21.40 -0.97
CA ALA A 30 -3.98 19.95 -0.86
C ALA A 30 -2.51 19.58 -1.11
N GLY A 31 -1.72 19.53 -0.02
CA GLY A 31 -0.34 19.04 -0.07
C GLY A 31 -0.31 17.68 -0.75
N GLY A 32 0.45 17.58 -1.85
CA GLY A 32 0.43 16.40 -2.72
C GLY A 32 0.69 15.13 -1.93
N ALA A 33 -0.20 14.14 -2.08
CA ALA A 33 -0.09 12.85 -1.42
C ALA A 33 1.23 12.20 -1.82
N GLN A 34 2.23 12.32 -0.96
CA GLN A 34 3.49 11.61 -1.11
C GLN A 34 3.15 10.12 -0.98
N ALA A 35 3.38 9.38 -2.05
CA ALA A 35 3.18 7.93 -2.04
C ALA A 35 4.18 7.35 -1.03
N ALA A 36 3.66 6.88 0.10
CA ALA A 36 4.50 6.46 1.21
C ALA A 36 4.86 4.98 1.02
N GLY A 37 6.07 4.73 0.52
CA GLY A 37 6.55 3.39 0.19
C GLY A 37 6.48 2.42 1.37
N TYR A 38 6.09 1.17 1.12
CA TYR A 38 6.01 0.12 2.13
C TYR A 38 7.23 -0.80 2.03
N ARG A 39 7.74 -1.28 3.17
CA ARG A 39 8.88 -2.22 3.23
C ARG A 39 8.40 -3.67 3.39
N TYR A 40 8.39 -4.44 2.31
CA TYR A 40 7.79 -5.79 2.28
C TYR A 40 8.53 -6.78 1.38
N TRP A 41 8.23 -8.07 1.54
CA TRP A 41 8.62 -9.13 0.60
C TRP A 41 7.64 -9.19 -0.58
N SER A 42 8.01 -8.62 -1.72
CA SER A 42 7.27 -8.77 -2.98
C SER A 42 7.48 -10.16 -3.58
N PHE A 43 6.50 -10.64 -4.34
CA PHE A 43 6.44 -12.00 -4.87
C PHE A 43 6.31 -11.97 -6.41
N TRP A 44 7.09 -12.83 -7.08
CA TRP A 44 7.33 -12.76 -8.51
C TRP A 44 7.31 -14.14 -9.16
N GLU A 45 6.79 -14.21 -10.38
CA GLU A 45 6.75 -15.41 -11.20
C GLU A 45 7.73 -15.25 -12.37
N GLY A 46 8.55 -16.28 -12.64
CA GLY A 46 9.65 -16.23 -13.60
C GLY A 46 9.41 -17.09 -14.83
N ASP A 47 9.44 -16.49 -16.03
CA ASP A 47 9.15 -17.16 -17.31
C ASP A 47 10.38 -17.86 -17.97
N GLY A 48 11.50 -17.94 -17.25
CA GLY A 48 12.81 -18.36 -17.78
C GLY A 48 13.67 -17.24 -18.37
N LYS A 49 13.14 -16.02 -18.54
CA LYS A 49 13.81 -14.83 -19.11
C LYS A 49 13.48 -13.54 -18.33
N SER A 50 12.23 -13.39 -17.89
CA SER A 50 11.71 -12.18 -17.25
C SER A 50 10.91 -12.46 -15.98
N TRP A 51 10.76 -11.44 -15.14
CA TRP A 51 9.99 -11.46 -13.90
C TRP A 51 8.65 -10.73 -14.10
N ALA A 52 7.55 -11.40 -13.79
CA ALA A 52 6.23 -10.79 -13.65
C ALA A 52 5.87 -10.66 -12.17
N TYR A 53 5.26 -9.53 -11.77
CA TYR A 53 4.75 -9.37 -10.41
C TYR A 53 3.56 -10.32 -10.21
N ALA A 54 3.56 -11.12 -9.15
CA ALA A 54 2.54 -12.15 -8.95
C ALA A 54 1.18 -11.55 -8.61
N THR A 55 0.12 -11.96 -9.31
CA THR A 55 -1.26 -11.50 -9.06
C THR A 55 -1.97 -12.29 -7.96
N GLN A 56 -1.35 -13.37 -7.46
CA GLN A 56 -1.86 -14.22 -6.39
C GLN A 56 -0.78 -14.42 -5.31
N GLY A 57 -1.20 -14.61 -4.06
CA GLY A 57 -0.26 -14.85 -2.96
C GLY A 57 0.48 -16.20 -3.07
N PRO A 58 1.70 -16.34 -2.48
CA PRO A 58 2.52 -17.56 -2.57
C PRO A 58 1.81 -18.85 -2.12
N SER A 59 0.83 -18.75 -1.23
CA SER A 59 0.05 -19.90 -0.71
C SER A 59 -1.06 -20.37 -1.66
N LEU A 60 -1.35 -19.61 -2.71
CA LEU A 60 -2.36 -19.93 -3.73
C LEU A 60 -1.71 -20.48 -5.01
N VAL A 61 -0.62 -19.84 -5.46
CA VAL A 61 0.14 -20.25 -6.64
C VAL A 61 0.72 -21.65 -6.43
N ARG A 62 0.42 -22.55 -7.37
CA ARG A 62 0.93 -23.94 -7.43
C ARG A 62 1.69 -24.11 -8.75
N PRO A 63 2.99 -23.79 -8.78
CA PRO A 63 3.73 -23.74 -10.03
C PRO A 63 4.21 -25.14 -10.45
N ASP A 64 4.46 -25.36 -11.73
CA ASP A 64 4.88 -26.66 -12.29
C ASP A 64 6.35 -27.03 -11.98
N ASP A 65 6.77 -28.27 -12.28
CA ASP A 65 8.19 -28.63 -12.34
C ASP A 65 8.89 -27.80 -13.43
N GLY A 66 10.08 -27.26 -13.13
CA GLY A 66 10.81 -26.42 -14.09
C GLY A 66 10.55 -24.91 -13.97
N THR A 67 9.68 -24.50 -13.05
CA THR A 67 9.34 -23.08 -12.83
C THR A 67 10.31 -22.36 -11.89
N VAL A 68 10.34 -21.02 -11.98
CA VAL A 68 11.07 -20.15 -11.05
C VAL A 68 10.11 -19.21 -10.33
N GLN A 69 10.33 -19.02 -9.03
CA GLN A 69 9.58 -18.09 -8.18
C GLN A 69 10.56 -17.18 -7.44
N GLY A 70 10.21 -15.89 -7.33
CA GLY A 70 11.08 -14.86 -6.77
C GLY A 70 10.46 -14.20 -5.55
N PHE A 71 11.28 -13.96 -4.52
CA PHE A 71 10.93 -13.19 -3.34
C PHE A 71 11.95 -12.05 -3.20
N ARG A 72 11.51 -10.79 -3.25
CA ARG A 72 12.36 -9.60 -3.20
C ARG A 72 11.91 -8.69 -2.06
N PHE A 73 12.77 -8.52 -1.05
CA PHE A 73 12.48 -7.62 0.07
C PHE A 73 12.89 -6.20 -0.28
N ALA A 74 11.93 -5.30 -0.52
CA ALA A 74 12.19 -3.95 -1.00
C ALA A 74 11.36 -2.90 -0.27
N VAL A 75 11.71 -1.61 -0.44
CA VAL A 75 10.75 -0.50 -0.26
C VAL A 75 10.11 -0.19 -1.61
N SER A 76 8.78 -0.18 -1.68
CA SER A 76 8.04 0.13 -2.93
C SER A 76 6.68 0.77 -2.64
N GLU A 77 6.23 1.68 -3.51
CA GLU A 77 4.97 2.43 -3.33
C GLU A 77 3.74 1.57 -3.63
N ASP A 78 3.74 0.87 -4.77
CA ASP A 78 2.78 -0.20 -5.09
C ASP A 78 3.47 -1.36 -5.86
N SER A 79 2.71 -2.14 -6.64
CA SER A 79 3.20 -3.26 -7.44
C SER A 79 3.68 -2.93 -8.86
N ALA A 80 3.38 -1.73 -9.38
CA ALA A 80 3.85 -1.27 -10.69
C ALA A 80 5.30 -0.77 -10.60
N ASP A 81 5.61 -0.03 -9.55
CA ASP A 81 6.96 0.45 -9.21
C ASP A 81 7.71 -0.49 -8.24
N ALA A 82 7.21 -1.73 -8.07
CA ALA A 82 7.86 -2.72 -7.22
C ALA A 82 9.19 -3.20 -7.80
N ASP A 83 10.22 -3.17 -6.97
CA ASP A 83 11.54 -3.61 -7.39
C ASP A 83 11.60 -5.13 -7.55
N ARG A 84 12.23 -5.61 -8.63
CA ARG A 84 12.24 -7.03 -9.03
C ARG A 84 13.43 -7.80 -8.45
N PRO A 85 13.38 -9.15 -8.36
CA PRO A 85 14.53 -9.93 -7.90
C PRO A 85 15.74 -9.72 -8.81
N ARG A 86 16.90 -9.43 -8.22
CA ARG A 86 18.12 -9.00 -8.93
C ARG A 86 18.86 -10.14 -9.65
N HIS A 87 18.51 -11.39 -9.33
CA HIS A 87 18.97 -12.58 -10.05
C HIS A 87 17.94 -12.98 -11.10
N ALA A 88 18.39 -13.44 -12.27
CA ALA A 88 17.51 -13.87 -13.35
C ALA A 88 16.69 -15.14 -12.99
N PRO A 89 15.50 -15.35 -13.56
CA PRO A 89 14.69 -16.53 -13.31
C PRO A 89 15.20 -17.74 -14.12
N ASP A 90 16.39 -18.24 -13.82
CA ASP A 90 17.00 -19.39 -14.51
C ASP A 90 16.82 -20.70 -13.71
N PHE A 91 15.83 -21.51 -14.08
CA PHE A 91 15.63 -22.84 -13.50
C PHE A 91 16.82 -23.78 -13.76
N GLY A 92 17.40 -23.72 -14.96
CA GLY A 92 18.46 -24.64 -15.39
C GLY A 92 19.72 -24.48 -14.54
N ALA A 93 20.10 -23.23 -14.24
CA ALA A 93 21.20 -22.92 -13.34
C ALA A 93 20.86 -23.24 -11.87
N ILE A 94 19.67 -22.85 -11.38
CA ILE A 94 19.30 -22.98 -9.95
C ILE A 94 19.07 -24.43 -9.54
N CYS A 95 18.55 -25.28 -10.43
CA CYS A 95 18.22 -26.68 -10.16
C CYS A 95 19.18 -27.68 -10.85
N ALA A 96 20.35 -27.24 -11.33
CA ALA A 96 21.31 -28.08 -12.05
C ALA A 96 21.64 -29.39 -11.33
N ASP A 97 21.98 -29.32 -10.04
CA ASP A 97 22.33 -30.47 -9.20
C ASP A 97 21.12 -31.21 -8.61
N THR A 98 19.89 -30.82 -8.98
CA THR A 98 18.65 -31.42 -8.45
C THR A 98 17.93 -32.25 -9.52
N PRO A 99 18.21 -33.58 -9.59
CA PRO A 99 17.54 -34.46 -10.55
C PRO A 99 16.04 -34.54 -10.27
N ALA A 100 15.26 -34.75 -11.34
CA ALA A 100 13.83 -35.03 -11.23
C ALA A 100 13.59 -36.34 -10.48
N LYS A 101 12.51 -36.40 -9.69
CA LYS A 101 12.16 -37.54 -8.84
C LYS A 101 10.67 -37.85 -8.97
N GLY A 102 10.32 -39.11 -9.23
CA GLY A 102 8.93 -39.54 -9.32
C GLY A 102 8.14 -39.19 -8.05
N GLY A 103 6.96 -38.59 -8.21
CA GLY A 103 6.12 -38.13 -7.10
C GLY A 103 6.52 -36.78 -6.49
N ALA A 104 7.46 -36.05 -7.08
CA ALA A 104 7.83 -34.69 -6.67
C ALA A 104 8.04 -33.76 -7.87
N LYS A 105 7.88 -32.46 -7.65
CA LYS A 105 8.27 -31.38 -8.57
C LYS A 105 9.40 -30.56 -7.98
N ARG A 106 10.14 -29.85 -8.83
CA ARG A 106 11.21 -28.91 -8.48
C ARG A 106 10.76 -27.51 -8.83
N VAL A 107 10.81 -26.63 -7.83
CA VAL A 107 10.59 -25.19 -8.00
C VAL A 107 11.91 -24.49 -7.70
N ALA A 108 12.45 -23.75 -8.66
CA ALA A 108 13.61 -22.91 -8.43
C ALA A 108 13.18 -21.63 -7.68
N LEU A 109 13.92 -21.27 -6.65
CA LEU A 109 13.60 -20.15 -5.78
C LEU A 109 14.73 -19.13 -5.79
N VAL A 110 14.39 -17.88 -6.11
CA VAL A 110 15.28 -16.72 -5.94
C VAL A 110 14.83 -15.99 -4.68
N ILE A 111 15.71 -15.97 -3.67
CA ILE A 111 15.47 -15.29 -2.40
C ILE A 111 16.42 -14.10 -2.37
N ASP A 112 15.84 -12.91 -2.52
CA ASP A 112 16.54 -11.64 -2.63
C ASP A 112 16.22 -10.73 -1.43
N PRO A 113 17.07 -10.69 -0.38
CA PRO A 113 16.88 -9.85 0.81
C PRO A 113 17.10 -8.35 0.58
N GLY A 114 17.35 -7.93 -0.67
CA GLY A 114 17.50 -6.53 -1.04
C GLY A 114 18.87 -5.91 -0.78
N THR A 115 18.93 -4.59 -0.88
CA THR A 115 20.15 -3.79 -0.67
C THR A 115 20.23 -3.26 0.76
N THR A 116 21.29 -2.51 1.06
CA THR A 116 21.44 -1.80 2.33
C THR A 116 20.42 -0.67 2.51
N GLU A 117 19.84 -0.18 1.41
CA GLU A 117 18.87 0.92 1.39
C GLU A 117 17.44 0.38 1.65
N ASP A 118 17.16 -0.86 1.24
CA ASP A 118 15.91 -1.56 1.56
C ASP A 118 15.79 -1.96 3.04
N ALA A 119 16.90 -2.05 3.76
CA ALA A 119 16.94 -2.65 5.10
C ALA A 119 16.23 -1.81 6.18
N PRO A 120 15.69 -2.44 7.24
CA PRO A 120 15.35 -1.75 8.48
C PRO A 120 16.58 -1.12 9.12
N ALA A 121 16.40 -0.02 9.86
CA ALA A 121 17.50 0.72 10.47
C ALA A 121 18.32 -0.16 11.44
N GLY A 122 19.63 -0.28 11.18
CA GLY A 122 20.54 -1.12 11.97
C GLY A 122 20.55 -2.62 11.60
N GLU A 123 19.72 -3.05 10.66
CA GLU A 123 19.85 -4.36 10.03
C GLU A 123 20.77 -4.30 8.79
N LYS A 124 21.22 -5.47 8.32
CA LYS A 124 21.94 -5.64 7.07
C LYS A 124 21.34 -6.84 6.34
N PRO A 125 21.04 -6.75 5.03
CA PRO A 125 20.52 -7.89 4.29
C PRO A 125 21.55 -9.03 4.28
N PRO A 126 21.14 -10.29 4.48
CA PRO A 126 21.94 -11.44 4.08
C PRO A 126 22.13 -11.45 2.55
N ALA A 127 23.07 -12.25 2.05
CA ALA A 127 23.29 -12.37 0.61
C ALA A 127 22.03 -12.88 -0.12
N LEU A 128 21.82 -12.36 -1.34
CA LEU A 128 20.93 -13.00 -2.32
C LEU A 128 21.38 -14.44 -2.51
N ARG A 129 20.44 -15.37 -2.48
CA ARG A 129 20.69 -16.80 -2.69
C ARG A 129 19.59 -17.43 -3.52
N THR A 130 19.94 -18.53 -4.17
CA THR A 130 19.00 -19.38 -4.88
C THR A 130 18.92 -20.75 -4.21
N ALA A 131 17.84 -21.48 -4.44
CA ALA A 131 17.66 -22.85 -3.97
C ALA A 131 16.69 -23.61 -4.86
N CYS A 132 16.88 -24.92 -5.01
CA CYS A 132 15.93 -25.80 -5.68
C CYS A 132 15.07 -26.53 -4.64
N ALA A 133 13.77 -26.23 -4.59
CA ALA A 133 12.82 -26.89 -3.70
C ALA A 133 12.21 -28.12 -4.37
N GLN A 134 12.54 -29.33 -3.88
CA GLN A 134 11.90 -30.57 -4.33
C GLN A 134 10.71 -30.92 -3.40
N VAL A 135 9.49 -30.74 -3.89
CA VAL A 135 8.24 -30.75 -3.11
C VAL A 135 7.13 -31.60 -3.76
N ALA A 136 6.02 -31.80 -3.05
CA ALA A 136 4.86 -32.53 -3.59
C ALA A 136 4.25 -31.85 -4.84
N PRO A 137 3.60 -32.59 -5.76
CA PRO A 137 3.13 -32.04 -7.04
C PRO A 137 2.11 -30.90 -6.88
N ASP A 138 1.27 -30.96 -5.86
CA ASP A 138 0.22 -30.00 -5.51
C ASP A 138 0.67 -28.86 -4.60
N ALA A 139 1.94 -28.88 -4.15
CA ALA A 139 2.50 -27.88 -3.23
C ALA A 139 2.50 -26.47 -3.82
N SER A 140 2.25 -25.49 -2.95
CA SER A 140 2.28 -24.06 -3.25
C SER A 140 3.69 -23.47 -3.26
N SER A 141 3.85 -22.26 -3.80
CA SER A 141 5.12 -21.50 -3.75
C SER A 141 5.52 -21.14 -2.31
N ALA A 142 4.56 -21.00 -1.40
CA ALA A 142 4.82 -20.85 0.04
C ALA A 142 5.43 -22.12 0.65
N GLU A 143 4.94 -23.31 0.29
CA GLU A 143 5.48 -24.58 0.76
C GLU A 143 6.85 -24.89 0.15
N ALA A 144 7.05 -24.54 -1.13
CA ALA A 144 8.36 -24.56 -1.77
C ALA A 144 9.36 -23.70 -1.00
N LEU A 145 9.03 -22.43 -0.72
CA LEU A 145 9.86 -21.54 0.10
C LEU A 145 10.10 -22.11 1.50
N ALA A 146 9.05 -22.61 2.16
CA ALA A 146 9.15 -23.20 3.48
C ALA A 146 10.03 -24.46 3.51
N SER A 147 10.21 -25.18 2.39
CA SER A 147 11.11 -26.35 2.35
C SER A 147 12.60 -25.99 2.42
N VAL A 148 13.00 -24.78 2.00
CA VAL A 148 14.43 -24.38 1.90
C VAL A 148 14.82 -23.14 2.71
N ALA A 149 13.86 -22.36 3.24
CA ALA A 149 14.14 -21.01 3.77
C ALA A 149 13.62 -20.73 5.19
N LYS A 150 13.43 -21.75 6.04
CA LYS A 150 13.01 -21.57 7.44
C LYS A 150 14.04 -20.77 8.27
N PRO A 151 13.61 -20.08 9.35
CA PRO A 151 12.24 -19.82 9.75
C PRO A 151 11.56 -18.79 8.84
N LEU A 152 10.27 -18.97 8.58
CA LEU A 152 9.42 -17.95 7.96
C LEU A 152 8.56 -17.30 9.05
N ARG A 153 8.31 -15.98 8.94
CA ARG A 153 7.41 -15.22 9.81
C ARG A 153 6.30 -14.61 8.95
N TYR A 154 5.07 -14.67 9.43
CA TYR A 154 3.88 -14.16 8.75
C TYR A 154 3.07 -13.24 9.68
N ASP A 155 2.22 -12.39 9.11
CA ASP A 155 1.17 -11.65 9.82
C ASP A 155 -0.17 -12.42 9.81
N SER A 156 -1.22 -11.78 10.33
CA SER A 156 -2.60 -12.31 10.30
C SER A 156 -3.21 -12.38 8.90
N SER A 157 -2.61 -11.71 7.91
CA SER A 157 -3.05 -11.65 6.51
C SER A 157 -2.28 -12.65 5.62
N ALA A 158 -1.41 -13.47 6.21
CA ALA A 158 -0.47 -14.36 5.54
C ALA A 158 0.56 -13.67 4.61
N MET A 159 0.83 -12.38 4.82
CA MET A 159 1.98 -11.68 4.23
C MET A 159 3.28 -12.21 4.84
N ILE A 160 4.33 -12.40 4.04
CA ILE A 160 5.64 -12.84 4.51
C ILE A 160 6.34 -11.64 5.18
N CYS A 161 6.47 -11.67 6.50
CA CYS A 161 7.20 -10.68 7.28
C CYS A 161 8.72 -10.93 7.26
N ALA A 162 9.14 -12.20 7.22
CA ALA A 162 10.56 -12.56 7.19
C ALA A 162 10.83 -13.90 6.52
N ILE A 163 11.96 -13.98 5.81
CA ILE A 163 12.50 -15.22 5.21
C ILE A 163 13.85 -15.53 5.87
N SER A 164 13.97 -16.73 6.44
CA SER A 164 15.13 -17.19 7.20
C SER A 164 15.58 -16.23 8.31
N GLY A 165 14.62 -15.55 8.94
CA GLY A 165 14.86 -14.60 10.02
C GLY A 165 15.25 -13.17 9.60
N TYR A 166 15.18 -12.82 8.32
CA TYR A 166 15.35 -11.44 7.84
C TYR A 166 14.08 -10.88 7.16
N PRO A 167 13.66 -9.64 7.47
CA PRO A 167 14.12 -8.80 8.59
C PRO A 167 13.78 -9.41 9.97
N LYS A 168 14.57 -9.06 10.99
CA LYS A 168 14.36 -9.56 12.37
C LYS A 168 13.05 -9.05 12.95
N SER A 169 12.72 -7.79 12.66
CA SER A 169 11.48 -7.11 13.08
C SER A 169 10.68 -6.63 11.86
N GLY A 170 9.50 -6.05 12.10
CA GLY A 170 8.68 -5.45 11.04
C GLY A 170 7.91 -6.42 10.16
N CYS A 171 6.94 -5.90 9.41
CA CYS A 171 6.11 -6.59 8.43
C CYS A 171 5.29 -5.59 7.60
N GLY A 172 5.86 -5.03 6.54
CA GLY A 172 5.13 -4.09 5.68
C GLY A 172 4.97 -2.68 6.24
N GLU A 173 5.87 -2.19 7.10
CA GLU A 173 5.80 -0.81 7.59
C GLU A 173 5.89 0.21 6.45
N GLN A 174 5.08 1.26 6.57
CA GLN A 174 5.19 2.47 5.78
C GLN A 174 6.50 3.21 6.11
N VAL A 175 7.20 3.65 5.07
CA VAL A 175 8.42 4.44 5.12
C VAL A 175 8.08 5.87 4.73
N SER A 176 8.35 6.82 5.62
CA SER A 176 8.20 8.24 5.30
C SER A 176 9.16 8.64 4.17
N GLY A 177 8.63 9.20 3.08
CA GLY A 177 9.46 9.88 2.08
C GLY A 177 10.17 11.07 2.74
N ASP A 178 11.50 11.06 2.75
CA ASP A 178 12.30 11.85 3.70
C ASP A 178 12.47 13.32 3.28
N GLY A 179 11.35 14.05 3.30
CA GLY A 179 11.23 15.49 3.07
C GLY A 179 11.84 16.37 4.19
N SER A 180 13.02 15.98 4.68
CA SER A 180 13.96 16.73 5.53
C SER A 180 13.35 17.78 6.48
N LYS A 181 12.90 17.32 7.65
CA LYS A 181 12.97 18.14 8.88
C LYS A 181 13.58 17.37 10.04
N LYS A 182 14.78 17.82 10.42
CA LYS A 182 15.26 17.77 11.80
C LYS A 182 14.37 18.65 12.70
N ASP A 183 14.59 18.52 14.01
CA ASP A 183 13.87 19.12 15.14
C ASP A 183 12.68 18.26 15.62
N GLY A 184 12.55 17.92 16.91
CA GLY A 184 13.49 18.14 18.02
C GLY A 184 12.82 17.91 19.39
N SER A 185 13.48 17.16 20.28
CA SER A 185 13.15 17.01 21.72
C SER A 185 11.70 16.63 22.11
N GLY A 186 11.45 15.33 22.27
CA GLY A 186 10.29 14.80 23.00
C GLY A 186 10.73 13.76 24.04
N LYS A 187 10.82 14.14 25.32
CA LYS A 187 11.12 13.21 26.43
C LYS A 187 9.83 12.45 26.83
N PRO A 188 9.88 11.14 27.12
CA PRO A 188 8.67 10.39 27.50
C PRO A 188 8.07 10.86 28.83
N THR A 189 6.75 10.71 28.88
CA THR A 189 5.90 10.68 30.07
C THR A 189 5.12 9.37 30.05
N ASP A 190 5.51 8.42 30.89
CA ASP A 190 4.62 7.34 31.31
C ASP A 190 3.46 7.95 32.11
N ASP A 191 2.23 7.50 31.86
CA ASP A 191 1.24 7.33 32.92
C ASP A 191 0.13 6.40 32.45
N ALA A 192 -0.27 5.47 33.32
CA ALA A 192 -1.30 4.48 33.02
C ALA A 192 -2.52 4.69 33.92
N SER A 193 -3.72 4.57 33.35
CA SER A 193 -4.92 4.31 34.15
C SER A 193 -5.97 3.56 33.34
N ALA A 194 -6.73 2.70 34.00
CA ALA A 194 -7.64 1.75 33.37
C ALA A 194 -9.00 1.73 34.06
N SER A 195 -10.08 1.71 33.27
CA SER A 195 -11.42 1.20 33.61
C SER A 195 -12.35 1.33 32.39
N ALA A 196 -13.48 0.63 32.22
CA ALA A 196 -13.88 -0.76 32.54
C ALA A 196 -15.40 -0.88 32.26
N SER A 197 -15.85 -1.91 31.51
CA SER A 197 -17.26 -2.37 31.38
C SER A 197 -18.30 -1.37 30.80
N ALA A 198 -19.03 -1.68 29.72
CA ALA A 198 -20.22 -2.55 29.62
C ALA A 198 -21.47 -1.96 30.34
N SER A 199 -22.70 -1.96 29.80
CA SER A 199 -23.34 -2.68 28.67
C SER A 199 -24.22 -1.69 27.83
N SER A 200 -24.96 -1.99 26.75
CA SER A 200 -25.83 -3.14 26.43
C SER A 200 -26.24 -3.22 24.94
N ALA A 201 -26.75 -4.39 24.53
CA ALA A 201 -27.60 -4.65 23.34
C ALA A 201 -28.92 -5.31 23.84
N PRO A 202 -29.99 -5.62 23.05
CA PRO A 202 -30.10 -5.84 21.59
C PRO A 202 -31.17 -4.90 20.93
N ALA A 203 -31.76 -5.09 19.75
CA ALA A 203 -31.85 -6.23 18.82
C ALA A 203 -32.15 -5.81 17.34
N ALA A 204 -32.11 -6.80 16.44
CA ALA A 204 -32.99 -7.07 15.28
C ALA A 204 -33.93 -5.96 14.73
N ASP A 205 -34.11 -5.78 13.41
CA ASP A 205 -33.48 -6.31 12.17
C ASP A 205 -33.58 -5.15 11.12
N ASP A 206 -33.51 -5.22 9.77
CA ASP A 206 -33.46 -6.26 8.72
C ASP A 206 -32.89 -5.64 7.41
N GLY A 207 -32.64 -6.44 6.37
CA GLY A 207 -32.95 -6.03 4.98
C GLY A 207 -31.81 -5.57 4.05
N ASP A 208 -31.36 -6.51 3.23
CA ASP A 208 -30.95 -6.39 1.80
C ASP A 208 -29.72 -5.56 1.33
N SER A 209 -29.09 -6.17 0.33
CA SER A 209 -28.14 -5.74 -0.70
C SER A 209 -27.86 -4.25 -0.96
N GLY A 210 -26.57 -3.92 -1.15
CA GLY A 210 -26.17 -2.80 -2.03
C GLY A 210 -24.88 -2.09 -1.62
N GLY A 211 -23.76 -2.41 -2.26
CA GLY A 211 -22.51 -1.65 -2.16
C GLY A 211 -22.60 -0.31 -2.92
N GLY A 212 -23.33 0.65 -2.36
CA GLY A 212 -23.51 2.00 -2.93
C GLY A 212 -22.31 2.94 -2.69
N PRO A 213 -22.15 4.01 -3.49
CA PRO A 213 -21.09 5.00 -3.28
C PRO A 213 -21.13 5.63 -1.88
N SER A 214 -19.95 5.79 -1.28
CA SER A 214 -19.76 6.24 0.11
C SER A 214 -20.62 7.46 0.46
N ALA A 215 -21.41 7.37 1.54
CA ALA A 215 -22.43 8.37 1.90
C ALA A 215 -21.91 9.82 1.98
N GLY A 216 -20.64 10.02 2.34
CA GLY A 216 -19.98 11.34 2.32
C GLY A 216 -19.97 12.03 0.94
N LEU A 217 -19.94 11.27 -0.16
CA LEU A 217 -20.01 11.82 -1.52
C LEU A 217 -21.40 12.40 -1.80
N LEU A 218 -22.46 11.70 -1.40
CA LEU A 218 -23.85 12.13 -1.57
C LEU A 218 -24.16 13.36 -0.70
N LEU A 219 -23.66 13.37 0.54
CA LEU A 219 -23.75 14.54 1.43
C LEU A 219 -23.00 15.75 0.86
N GLY A 220 -21.81 15.55 0.28
CA GLY A 220 -21.03 16.60 -0.37
C GLY A 220 -21.75 17.21 -1.58
N ILE A 221 -22.29 16.38 -2.48
CA ILE A 221 -23.06 16.83 -3.65
C ILE A 221 -24.31 17.61 -3.20
N GLY A 222 -25.04 17.12 -2.19
CA GLY A 222 -26.21 17.81 -1.64
C GLY A 222 -25.89 19.20 -1.10
N ALA A 223 -24.78 19.36 -0.38
CA ALA A 223 -24.33 20.65 0.14
C ALA A 223 -24.00 21.66 -0.98
N VAL A 224 -23.29 21.22 -2.03
CA VAL A 224 -22.95 22.08 -3.18
C VAL A 224 -24.21 22.53 -3.95
N LEU A 225 -25.18 21.64 -4.16
CA LEU A 225 -26.43 21.97 -4.84
C LEU A 225 -27.27 22.98 -4.04
N LEU A 226 -27.36 22.83 -2.71
CA LEU A 226 -28.06 23.77 -1.84
C LEU A 226 -27.43 25.18 -1.88
N LEU A 227 -26.09 25.27 -1.85
CA LEU A 227 -25.37 26.54 -1.99
C LEU A 227 -25.59 27.19 -3.36
N GLY A 228 -25.61 26.39 -4.44
CA GLY A 228 -25.93 26.86 -5.80
C GLY A 228 -27.33 27.45 -5.91
N VAL A 229 -28.35 26.75 -5.39
CA VAL A 229 -29.74 27.23 -5.36
C VAL A 229 -29.89 28.50 -4.53
N ALA A 230 -29.25 28.56 -3.36
CA ALA A 230 -29.25 29.75 -2.50
C ALA A 230 -28.62 30.98 -3.20
N ALA A 231 -27.52 30.79 -3.93
CA ALA A 231 -26.87 31.86 -4.70
C ALA A 231 -27.78 32.38 -5.84
N VAL A 232 -28.42 31.49 -6.59
CA VAL A 232 -29.39 31.87 -7.65
C VAL A 232 -30.58 32.63 -7.06
N PHE A 233 -31.12 32.18 -5.93
CA PHE A 233 -32.26 32.84 -5.29
C PHE A 233 -31.88 34.23 -4.76
N GLN A 234 -30.68 34.38 -4.16
CA GLN A 234 -30.17 35.68 -3.71
C GLN A 234 -29.92 36.64 -4.89
N ALA A 235 -29.44 36.14 -6.03
CA ALA A 235 -29.24 36.93 -7.24
C ALA A 235 -30.57 37.41 -7.86
N ARG A 236 -31.60 36.55 -7.90
CA ARG A 236 -32.95 36.91 -8.38
C ARG A 236 -33.68 37.89 -7.45
N ARG A 237 -33.31 37.95 -6.17
CA ARG A 237 -33.87 38.89 -5.17
C ARG A 237 -33.10 40.22 -5.07
N ARG A 238 -32.15 40.45 -5.97
CA ARG A 238 -31.34 41.68 -6.12
C ARG A 238 -31.40 42.27 -7.54
N ARG A 239 -32.40 41.86 -8.32
CA ARG A 239 -32.86 42.51 -9.56
C ARG A 239 -34.30 42.95 -9.36
#